data_AF-A0A0L0FH78-F1
#
_entry.id   AF-A0A0L0FH78-F1
#
_cell.length_a   1.000
_cell.length_b   1.000
_cell.length_c   1.000
_cell.angle_alpha   90.00
_cell.angle_beta   90.00
_cell.angle_gamma   90.00
#
_symmetry.space_group_name_H-M   'P 1'
#
loop_
_entity.id
_entity.type
_entity.pdbx_description
1 polymer ?
#
loop_
_entity_poly.entity_id
_entity_poly.type
_entity_poly.pdbx_seq_one_letter_code
_entity_poly.pdbx_strand_id
1 'polypeptide(L)' 'MGDLSSIRIPGKFAARLGQGLSSSTATVDVPKHQQVNIDDITANGFCFSDGVGLISPELAMKVADHL' A
#
# COMPACT_ATOMS: atom_id res chain seq x y z
N MET A 1 -1.47 9.80 2.38
CA MET A 1 -1.26 10.33 1.00
C MET A 1 0.23 10.42 0.75
N GLY A 2 0.71 9.92 -0.41
CA GLY A 2 2.13 9.94 -0.78
C GLY A 2 2.51 11.15 -1.63
N ASP A 3 3.71 11.13 -2.22
CA ASP A 3 4.16 12.13 -3.19
C ASP A 3 3.57 11.84 -4.59
N LEU A 4 2.83 12.82 -5.13
CA LEU A 4 2.17 12.74 -6.44
C LEU A 4 2.81 13.67 -7.48
N SER A 5 3.89 14.38 -7.14
CA SER A 5 4.51 15.41 -7.98
C SER A 5 5.00 14.88 -9.34
N SER A 6 5.29 13.59 -9.43
CA SER A 6 5.74 12.91 -10.66
C SER A 6 4.60 12.57 -11.64
N ILE A 7 3.33 12.63 -11.21
CA ILE A 7 2.19 12.21 -12.04
C ILE A 7 1.70 13.39 -12.89
N ARG A 8 2.05 13.37 -14.18
CA ARG A 8 1.71 14.46 -15.11
C ARG A 8 0.37 14.31 -15.84
N ILE A 9 -0.21 13.10 -15.81
CA ILE A 9 -1.47 12.80 -16.52
C ILE A 9 -2.65 13.14 -15.59
N PRO A 10 -3.53 14.09 -15.94
CA PRO A 10 -4.61 14.54 -15.06
C PRO A 10 -5.52 13.42 -14.55
N GLY A 11 -5.90 12.49 -15.43
CA GLY A 11 -6.73 11.34 -15.03
C GLY A 11 -6.04 10.41 -14.02
N LYS A 12 -4.74 10.13 -14.19
CA LYS A 12 -3.97 9.31 -13.23
C LYS A 12 -3.79 10.04 -11.90
N PHE A 13 -3.56 11.35 -11.96
CA PHE A 13 -3.42 12.19 -10.77
C PHE A 13 -4.72 12.21 -9.96
N ALA A 14 -5.86 12.48 -10.60
CA ALA A 14 -7.17 12.46 -9.96
C ALA A 14 -7.50 11.08 -9.36
N ALA A 15 -7.21 9.98 -10.08
CA ALA A 15 -7.43 8.63 -9.58
C ALA A 15 -6.61 8.32 -8.32
N ARG A 16 -5.35 8.77 -8.24
CA ARG A 16 -4.50 8.60 -7.05
C ARG A 16 -4.89 9.52 -5.91
N LEU A 17 -5.32 10.75 -6.21
CA LEU A 17 -5.92 11.64 -5.21
C LEU A 17 -7.21 11.07 -4.62
N GLY A 18 -8.02 10.38 -5.41
CA GLY A 18 -9.25 9.76 -4.93
C GLY A 18 -9.03 8.73 -3.80
N GLN A 19 -7.84 8.11 -3.73
CA GLN A 19 -7.55 7.06 -2.74
C GLN A 19 -7.62 7.58 -1.29
N GLY A 20 -7.24 8.84 -1.06
CA GLY A 20 -7.29 9.44 0.28
C GLY A 20 -8.67 9.96 0.68
N LEU A 21 -9.67 9.84 -0.19
CA LEU A 21 -11.07 10.14 0.11
C LEU A 21 -11.84 8.89 0.54
N SER A 22 -11.22 7.71 0.48
CA SER A 22 -11.81 6.48 1.00
C SER A 22 -11.88 6.54 2.52
N SER A 23 -12.99 6.07 3.09
CA SER A 23 -13.11 5.88 4.54
C SER A 23 -12.14 4.78 4.98
N SER A 24 -11.31 5.07 5.97
CA SER A 24 -10.35 4.12 6.54
C SER A 24 -10.20 4.34 8.03
N THR A 25 -9.97 3.26 8.78
CA THR A 25 -9.61 3.31 10.20
C THR A 25 -8.10 3.41 10.31
N ALA A 26 -7.59 4.46 10.98
CA ALA A 26 -6.17 4.55 11.32
C ALA A 26 -5.85 3.49 12.38
N THR A 27 -4.85 2.64 12.12
CA THR A 27 -4.53 1.49 12.98
C THR A 27 -3.20 1.68 13.70
N VAL A 28 -2.08 1.59 12.98
CA VAL A 28 -0.73 1.64 13.57
C VAL A 28 0.26 2.38 12.68
N ASP A 29 1.14 3.16 13.29
CA ASP A 29 2.27 3.78 12.59
C ASP A 29 3.43 2.78 12.45
N VAL A 30 3.84 2.49 11.20
CA VAL A 30 4.97 1.58 10.91
C VAL A 30 6.19 2.40 10.47
N PRO A 31 7.29 2.40 11.24
CA PRO A 31 8.47 3.18 10.92
C PRO A 31 9.17 2.66 9.64
N LYS A 32 9.82 3.55 8.89
CA LYS A 32 10.44 3.23 7.59
C LYS A 32 11.41 2.05 7.62
N HIS A 33 12.15 1.85 8.72
CA HIS A 33 13.10 0.75 8.85
C HIS A 33 12.45 -0.64 8.98
N GLN A 34 11.14 -0.71 9.20
CA GLN A 34 10.34 -1.94 9.23
C GLN A 34 9.58 -2.17 7.92
N GLN A 35 9.74 -1.28 6.94
CA GLN A 35 9.12 -1.40 5.62
C GLN A 35 10.15 -2.02 4.65
N VAL A 36 9.71 -3.02 3.89
CA VAL A 36 10.56 -3.72 2.92
C VAL A 36 9.87 -3.71 1.57
N ASN A 37 10.61 -3.39 0.51
CA ASN A 37 10.15 -3.57 -0.86
C ASN A 37 10.42 -5.02 -1.26
N ILE A 38 9.39 -5.69 -1.74
CA ILE A 38 9.45 -7.08 -2.21
C ILE A 38 9.22 -7.05 -3.71
N ASP A 39 10.01 -7.82 -4.45
CA ASP A 39 9.83 -7.96 -5.90
C ASP A 39 8.53 -8.70 -6.23
N ASP A 40 7.93 -8.35 -7.36
CA ASP A 40 6.72 -9.03 -7.83
C ASP A 40 6.98 -10.50 -8.17
N ILE A 41 6.05 -11.35 -7.77
CA ILE A 41 6.04 -12.77 -8.15
C ILE A 41 5.52 -12.86 -9.58
N THR A 42 6.40 -13.20 -10.52
CA THR A 42 6.04 -13.35 -11.93
C THR A 42 6.26 -14.78 -12.42
N ALA A 43 5.35 -15.28 -13.25
CA ALA A 43 5.51 -16.56 -13.95
C ALA A 43 4.84 -16.51 -15.33
N ASN A 44 5.47 -17.11 -16.34
CA ASN A 44 4.95 -17.14 -17.72
C ASN A 44 4.55 -15.76 -18.28
N GLY A 45 5.22 -14.69 -17.86
CA GLY A 45 4.93 -13.31 -18.30
C GLY A 45 3.77 -12.62 -17.57
N PHE A 46 3.19 -13.24 -16.54
CA PHE A 46 2.12 -12.66 -15.73
C PHE A 46 2.61 -12.31 -14.32
N CYS A 47 2.07 -11.24 -13.73
CA CYS A 47 2.29 -10.87 -12.34
C CYS A 47 1.21 -11.49 -11.45
N PHE A 48 1.62 -12.28 -10.46
CA PHE A 48 0.74 -12.96 -9.50
C PHE A 48 0.57 -12.21 -8.19
N SER A 49 1.40 -11.19 -7.94
CA SER A 49 1.37 -10.37 -6.73
C SER A 49 0.82 -8.97 -6.96
N ASP A 50 0.24 -8.68 -8.12
CA ASP A 50 -0.29 -7.34 -8.43
C ASP A 50 -1.40 -6.96 -7.43
N GLY A 51 -1.13 -5.91 -6.65
CA GLY A 51 -2.06 -5.40 -5.64
C GLY A 51 -2.05 -6.13 -4.30
N VAL A 52 -1.14 -7.07 -4.05
CA VAL A 52 -1.02 -7.78 -2.77
C VAL A 52 0.38 -7.64 -2.16
N GLY A 53 0.47 -7.81 -0.84
CA GLY A 53 1.72 -7.72 -0.09
C GLY A 53 1.65 -8.51 1.21
N LEU A 54 2.75 -8.53 1.95
CA LEU A 54 2.89 -9.27 3.21
C LEU A 54 3.00 -8.29 4.38
N ILE A 55 2.44 -8.69 5.52
CA ILE A 55 2.65 -8.05 6.83
C ILE A 55 3.12 -9.11 7.82
N SER A 56 3.88 -8.72 8.84
CA SER A 56 4.28 -9.68 9.88
C SER A 56 3.06 -10.10 10.72
N PRO A 57 3.06 -11.32 11.28
CA PRO A 57 2.01 -11.75 12.20
C PRO A 57 1.85 -10.80 13.40
N GLU A 58 2.94 -10.25 13.93
CA GLU A 58 2.85 -9.29 15.04
C GLU A 58 2.18 -7.98 14.62
N LEU A 59 2.45 -7.49 13.41
CA LEU A 59 1.80 -6.30 12.87
C LEU A 59 0.30 -6.54 12.66
N ALA A 60 -0.06 -7.72 12.14
CA ALA A 60 -1.46 -8.12 11.98
C ALA A 60 -2.22 -8.16 13.31
N MET A 61 -1.63 -8.73 14.37
CA MET A 61 -2.22 -8.75 15.71
C MET A 61 -2.40 -7.33 16.26
N LYS A 62 -1.38 -6.47 16.16
CA LYS A 62 -1.49 -5.07 16.60
C LYS A 62 -2.60 -4.32 15.88
N VAL A 63 -2.74 -4.54 14.56
CA VAL A 63 -3.83 -3.93 13.79
C VAL A 63 -5.18 -4.43 14.30
N ALA A 64 -5.33 -5.73 14.55
CA ALA A 64 -6.58 -6.31 15.04
C ALA A 64 -6.99 -5.77 16.42
N ASP A 65 -6.04 -5.50 17.31
CA ASP A 65 -6.30 -4.91 18.63
C ASP A 65 -6.79 -3.44 18.56
N HIS A 66 -6.54 -2.76 17.44
CA HIS A 66 -6.92 -1.36 17.20
C HIS A 66 -8.19 -1.19 16.34
N LEU A 67 -8.85 -2.29 15.95
CA LEU A 67 -10.13 -2.29 15.23
C LEU A 67 -11.32 -2.40 16.19
#